data_AF-A0A641RWN5-F1
#
_entry.id   AF-A0A641RWN5-F1
#
_cell.length_a   1.000
_cell.length_b   1.000
_cell.length_c   1.000
_cell.angle_alpha   90.00
_cell.angle_beta   90.00
_cell.angle_gamma   90.00
#
_symmetry.space_group_name_H-M   'P 1'
#
loop_
_entity.id
_entity.type
_entity.pdbx_description
1 polymer ?
#
loop_
_entity_poly.entity_id
_entity_poly.type
_entity_poly.pdbx_seq_one_letter_code
_entity_poly.pdbx_strand_id
1 'polypeptide(L)'
;MKINLKRDRLTGILLVAMMFVGMNVSAQRIRVQGHITNPQGKSVPNVNVLNPVNDERIEMSDEDGRYSVLVEKNGSLKFTCVGYEDKTVKVAGKQILNVVLKDAVIELDEVTITSKVKDKVIPEPTDIEIKGNYFHLKTRVPVPKEMFNSHRRLVLQPSIYDVTLKKRLLMRPVVFDGDTYNTTQNRMYDYDMDKDPLHDYIRVKTTSSRKGDIIAYHDSIYIEYLQHDYRADVHLAMENYRNIIYRDSFSIARGTVNPLRFLEYKFSAFSLTDEKYLPNPVMQLRDTKGEVNLTFLVGKADLDDKNPQNQVELNRLNQELRAIETNPDASLKSFHITGVASPDGSYATNLRLAKLRTDKALERILAQLDPETRKLLEVKSDASVASWKEVAELLKKNSKPELAKEVEDLIKQYTATPYRLNGVLKSKPFYKELAATYLPKLRKVQYTYGYSIFRSLTDDEIRELYRKNPKELTRFEYYRMITTAKTPDEREKYCREALELYDNFTYAANELAVATIQKDT
;
A
#
# COMPACT_ATOMS: atom_id res chain seq x y z
N MET A 1 -24.94 -4.18 -62.83
CA MET A 1 -24.12 -3.88 -61.63
C MET A 1 -23.85 -5.21 -60.91
N LYS A 2 -22.69 -5.86 -61.14
CA LYS A 2 -22.35 -7.13 -60.48
C LYS A 2 -21.63 -6.82 -59.16
N ILE A 3 -22.34 -6.96 -58.04
CA ILE A 3 -21.77 -6.79 -56.70
C ILE A 3 -20.85 -7.99 -56.42
N ASN A 4 -19.60 -7.70 -56.06
CA ASN A 4 -18.52 -8.69 -55.98
C ASN A 4 -18.54 -9.37 -54.59
N LEU A 5 -19.46 -10.32 -54.41
CA LEU A 5 -19.76 -11.04 -53.16
C LEU A 5 -18.56 -11.66 -52.41
N LYS A 6 -17.41 -11.85 -53.07
CA LYS A 6 -16.22 -12.45 -52.44
C LYS A 6 -15.43 -11.46 -51.57
N ARG A 7 -15.48 -10.16 -51.91
CA ARG A 7 -14.72 -9.13 -51.19
C ARG A 7 -15.44 -8.72 -49.90
N ASP A 8 -16.78 -8.72 -49.92
CA ASP A 8 -17.63 -8.39 -48.77
C ASP A 8 -17.63 -9.49 -47.69
N ARG A 9 -17.43 -10.75 -48.08
CA ARG A 9 -17.26 -11.87 -47.12
C ARG A 9 -15.92 -11.80 -46.38
N LEU A 10 -14.86 -11.36 -47.06
CA LEU A 10 -13.53 -11.25 -46.47
C LEU A 10 -13.44 -10.07 -45.50
N THR A 11 -14.04 -8.93 -45.85
CA THR A 11 -14.17 -7.78 -44.94
C THR A 11 -15.07 -8.10 -43.74
N GLY A 12 -16.15 -8.87 -43.94
CA GLY A 12 -17.00 -9.36 -42.84
C GLY A 12 -16.26 -10.28 -41.85
N ILE A 13 -15.43 -11.19 -42.34
CA ILE A 13 -14.61 -12.08 -41.49
C ILE A 13 -13.54 -11.27 -40.73
N LEU A 14 -12.92 -10.27 -41.36
CA LEU A 14 -11.94 -9.40 -40.73
C LEU A 14 -12.57 -8.53 -39.61
N LEU A 15 -13.80 -8.05 -39.83
CA LEU A 15 -14.55 -7.25 -38.85
C LEU A 15 -14.99 -8.09 -37.62
N VAL A 16 -15.38 -9.34 -37.84
CA VAL A 16 -15.69 -10.28 -36.74
C VAL A 16 -14.41 -10.65 -35.98
N ALA A 17 -13.28 -10.85 -36.66
CA ALA A 17 -11.99 -11.10 -36.02
C ALA A 17 -11.49 -9.90 -35.19
N MET A 18 -11.71 -8.65 -35.65
CA MET A 18 -11.40 -7.43 -34.88
C MET A 18 -12.32 -7.24 -33.67
N MET A 19 -13.58 -7.68 -33.73
CA MET A 19 -14.51 -7.65 -32.59
C MET A 19 -14.12 -8.63 -31.47
N PHE A 20 -13.36 -9.70 -31.77
CA PHE A 20 -12.85 -10.63 -30.74
C PHE A 20 -11.60 -10.12 -30.00
N VAL A 21 -10.93 -9.06 -30.49
CA VAL A 21 -9.74 -8.48 -29.83
C VAL A 21 -10.12 -7.49 -28.71
N GLY A 22 -11.40 -7.13 -28.60
CA GLY A 22 -11.93 -6.22 -27.58
C GLY A 22 -12.36 -6.87 -26.26
N MET A 23 -11.98 -8.13 -25.99
CA MET A 23 -12.14 -8.68 -24.65
C MET A 23 -11.18 -7.93 -23.72
N ASN A 24 -11.72 -6.96 -22.98
CA ASN A 24 -11.08 -6.38 -21.81
C ASN A 24 -10.62 -7.56 -20.94
N VAL A 25 -9.33 -7.86 -20.98
CA VAL A 25 -8.68 -8.64 -19.93
C VAL A 25 -8.86 -7.79 -18.69
N SER A 26 -9.92 -8.05 -17.93
CA SER A 26 -10.06 -7.49 -16.61
C SER A 26 -8.88 -8.03 -15.82
N ALA A 27 -7.85 -7.20 -15.66
CA ALA A 27 -6.71 -7.51 -14.83
C ALA A 27 -7.26 -7.63 -13.40
N GLN A 28 -7.50 -8.87 -12.96
CA GLN A 28 -7.97 -9.14 -11.61
C GLN A 28 -6.97 -8.52 -10.64
N ARG A 29 -7.43 -7.56 -9.83
CA ARG A 29 -6.63 -6.97 -8.76
C ARG A 29 -6.75 -7.87 -7.54
N ILE A 30 -5.62 -8.12 -6.89
CA ILE A 30 -5.54 -8.90 -5.65
C ILE A 30 -4.94 -8.02 -4.56
N ARG A 31 -5.31 -8.29 -3.31
CA ARG A 31 -4.62 -7.71 -2.17
C ARG A 31 -3.32 -8.46 -1.94
N VAL A 32 -2.21 -7.74 -1.94
CA VAL A 32 -0.87 -8.26 -1.62
C VAL A 32 -0.43 -7.64 -0.32
N GLN A 33 -0.07 -8.50 0.62
CA GLN A 33 0.53 -8.10 1.88
C GLN A 33 1.93 -8.70 2.00
N GLY A 34 2.76 -8.09 2.82
CA GLY A 34 4.11 -8.58 3.01
C GLY A 34 4.80 -7.91 4.18
N HIS A 35 5.92 -8.50 4.56
CA HIS A 35 6.83 -7.96 5.56
C HIS A 35 8.16 -7.59 4.90
N ILE A 36 8.61 -6.37 5.15
CA ILE A 36 9.84 -5.80 4.60
C ILE A 36 10.91 -5.78 5.68
N THR A 37 12.02 -6.48 5.41
CA THR A 37 13.13 -6.63 6.34
C THR A 37 14.46 -6.27 5.68
N ASN A 38 15.47 -6.05 6.49
CA ASN A 38 16.86 -5.99 6.05
C ASN A 38 17.49 -7.41 6.07
N PRO A 39 18.74 -7.60 5.59
CA PRO A 39 19.37 -8.92 5.54
C PRO A 39 19.58 -9.56 6.92
N GLN A 40 19.55 -8.76 7.98
CA GLN A 40 19.67 -9.20 9.38
C GLN A 40 18.30 -9.59 9.99
N GLY A 41 17.22 -9.54 9.21
CA GLY A 41 15.87 -9.91 9.63
C GLY A 41 15.13 -8.84 10.44
N LYS A 42 15.71 -7.64 10.57
CA LYS A 42 15.07 -6.50 11.24
C LYS A 42 14.07 -5.83 10.31
N SER A 43 12.89 -5.49 10.83
CA SER A 43 11.86 -4.74 10.10
C SER A 43 12.37 -3.40 9.59
N VAL A 44 12.03 -3.04 8.36
CA VAL A 44 12.34 -1.73 7.76
C VAL A 44 11.04 -0.94 7.64
N PRO A 45 10.80 0.07 8.49
CA PRO A 45 9.60 0.88 8.44
C PRO A 45 9.69 1.98 7.36
N ASN A 46 8.54 2.60 7.03
CA ASN A 46 8.45 3.73 6.10
C ASN A 46 8.99 3.48 4.67
N VAL A 47 8.94 2.23 4.19
CA VAL A 47 9.31 1.89 2.82
C VAL A 47 8.16 2.32 1.90
N ASN A 48 8.47 3.08 0.85
CA ASN A 48 7.47 3.41 -0.16
C ASN A 48 7.26 2.20 -1.08
N VAL A 49 6.00 1.82 -1.28
CA VAL A 49 5.58 0.81 -2.25
C VAL A 49 4.98 1.54 -3.45
N LEU A 50 5.68 1.44 -4.57
CA LEU A 50 5.42 2.20 -5.80
C LEU A 50 4.94 1.27 -6.92
N ASN A 51 4.16 1.83 -7.84
CA ASN A 51 3.93 1.22 -9.15
C ASN A 51 5.16 1.45 -10.03
N PRO A 52 5.85 0.40 -10.50
CA PRO A 52 7.09 0.53 -11.25
C PRO A 52 6.93 1.19 -12.64
N VAL A 53 5.71 1.35 -13.15
CA VAL A 53 5.46 1.94 -14.47
C VAL A 53 5.48 3.47 -14.45
N ASN A 54 4.90 4.08 -13.41
CA ASN A 54 4.73 5.53 -13.29
C ASN A 54 5.38 6.12 -12.03
N ASP A 55 6.07 5.30 -11.23
CA ASP A 55 6.67 5.64 -9.92
C ASP A 55 5.68 6.29 -8.94
N GLU A 56 4.38 6.06 -9.13
CA GLU A 56 3.34 6.54 -8.22
C GLU A 56 3.37 5.74 -6.93
N ARG A 57 3.40 6.45 -5.79
CA ARG A 57 3.32 5.82 -4.47
C ARG A 57 1.90 5.34 -4.20
N ILE A 58 1.76 4.02 -4.07
CA ILE A 58 0.47 3.38 -3.82
C ILE A 58 0.26 3.13 -2.32
N GLU A 59 1.33 2.77 -1.61
CA GLU A 59 1.27 2.42 -0.19
C GLU A 59 2.60 2.73 0.52
N MET A 60 2.59 2.78 1.85
CA MET A 60 3.80 2.86 2.68
C MET A 60 3.79 1.75 3.73
N SER A 61 4.97 1.18 4.02
CA SER A 61 5.06 0.20 5.10
C SER A 61 4.93 0.85 6.47
N ASP A 62 4.23 0.18 7.38
CA ASP A 62 4.05 0.61 8.77
C ASP A 62 5.33 0.45 9.61
N GLU A 63 5.22 0.70 10.91
CA GLU A 63 6.30 0.62 11.89
C GLU A 63 6.90 -0.80 12.03
N ASP A 64 6.14 -1.83 11.66
CA ASP A 64 6.63 -3.21 11.60
C ASP A 64 7.23 -3.58 10.25
N GLY A 65 7.32 -2.63 9.31
CA GLY A 65 7.71 -2.90 7.93
C GLY A 65 6.68 -3.73 7.18
N ARG A 66 5.43 -3.80 7.65
CA ARG A 66 4.36 -4.50 6.95
C ARG A 66 3.63 -3.56 6.01
N TYR A 67 3.11 -4.09 4.92
CA TYR A 67 2.37 -3.32 3.93
C TYR A 67 1.20 -4.13 3.38
N SER A 68 0.19 -3.44 2.84
CA SER A 68 -1.02 -4.05 2.27
C SER A 68 -1.53 -3.22 1.09
N VAL A 69 -1.32 -3.71 -0.12
CA VAL A 69 -1.61 -2.95 -1.35
C VAL A 69 -2.52 -3.73 -2.29
N LEU A 70 -3.42 -3.04 -2.98
CA LEU A 70 -4.23 -3.61 -4.05
C LEU A 70 -3.50 -3.44 -5.39
N VAL A 71 -3.06 -4.55 -5.99
CA VAL A 71 -2.26 -4.55 -7.22
C VAL A 71 -2.78 -5.60 -8.20
N GLU A 72 -2.49 -5.44 -9.48
CA GLU A 72 -2.82 -6.44 -10.49
C GLU A 72 -2.16 -7.79 -10.20
N LYS A 73 -2.89 -8.90 -10.38
CA LYS A 73 -2.42 -10.27 -10.11
C LYS A 73 -1.07 -10.58 -10.78
N ASN A 74 -0.85 -10.05 -11.98
CA ASN A 74 0.39 -10.22 -12.77
C ASN A 74 1.29 -8.97 -12.77
N GLY A 75 1.01 -8.01 -11.89
CA GLY A 75 1.77 -6.77 -11.76
C GLY A 75 3.12 -6.94 -11.06
N SER A 76 3.78 -5.82 -10.83
CA SER A 76 5.04 -5.72 -10.08
C SER A 76 4.95 -4.56 -9.09
N LEU A 77 5.69 -4.66 -8.00
CA LEU A 77 5.79 -3.63 -6.97
C LEU A 77 7.25 -3.19 -6.86
N LYS A 78 7.51 -1.90 -6.77
CA LYS A 78 8.83 -1.32 -6.51
C LYS A 78 8.88 -0.81 -5.07
N PHE A 79 9.93 -1.17 -4.35
CA PHE A 79 10.14 -0.81 -2.95
C PHE A 79 11.35 0.12 -2.86
N THR A 80 11.15 1.31 -2.28
CA THR A 80 12.20 2.33 -2.15
C THR A 80 12.23 2.86 -0.72
N CYS A 81 13.42 2.99 -0.15
CA CYS A 81 13.62 3.55 1.19
C CYS A 81 14.98 4.25 1.24
N VAL A 82 15.05 5.37 1.97
CA VAL A 82 16.32 6.10 2.14
C VAL A 82 17.33 5.18 2.84
N GLY A 83 18.53 5.09 2.29
CA GLY A 83 19.59 4.22 2.80
C GLY A 83 19.53 2.76 2.33
N TYR A 84 18.58 2.40 1.46
CA TYR A 84 18.45 1.06 0.88
C TYR A 84 18.42 1.10 -0.65
N GLU A 85 18.82 0.01 -1.29
CA GLU A 85 18.72 -0.17 -2.74
C GLU A 85 17.25 -0.39 -3.15
N ASP A 86 16.84 0.28 -4.23
CA ASP A 86 15.53 0.07 -4.85
C ASP A 86 15.37 -1.39 -5.31
N LYS A 87 14.22 -2.00 -4.98
CA LYS A 87 13.94 -3.38 -5.34
C LYS A 87 12.58 -3.52 -6.01
N THR A 88 12.55 -4.09 -7.21
CA THR A 88 11.30 -4.43 -7.90
C THR A 88 11.02 -5.92 -7.82
N VAL A 89 9.81 -6.29 -7.41
CA VAL A 89 9.39 -7.68 -7.24
C VAL A 89 8.08 -7.93 -7.98
N LYS A 90 8.01 -9.03 -8.75
CA LYS A 90 6.80 -9.47 -9.44
C LYS A 90 5.83 -10.11 -8.45
N VAL A 91 4.55 -9.76 -8.54
CA VAL A 91 3.49 -10.30 -7.67
C VAL A 91 3.21 -11.77 -8.00
N ALA A 92 3.10 -12.10 -9.29
CA ALA A 92 2.90 -13.47 -9.80
C ALA A 92 1.78 -14.25 -9.06
N GLY A 93 0.64 -13.58 -8.82
CA GLY A 93 -0.52 -14.14 -8.12
C GLY A 93 -0.32 -14.40 -6.62
N LYS A 94 0.84 -14.09 -6.04
CA LYS A 94 1.10 -14.30 -4.61
C LYS A 94 0.46 -13.21 -3.78
N GLN A 95 -0.35 -13.62 -2.82
CA GLN A 95 -0.97 -12.73 -1.83
C GLN A 95 -0.04 -12.34 -0.68
N ILE A 96 0.99 -13.15 -0.42
CA ILE A 96 2.03 -12.87 0.57
C ILE A 96 3.35 -12.67 -0.17
N LEU A 97 3.95 -11.49 -0.03
CA LEU A 97 5.18 -11.10 -0.69
C LEU A 97 6.14 -10.44 0.30
N ASN A 98 6.96 -11.24 0.99
CA ASN A 98 7.98 -10.69 1.88
C ASN A 98 9.19 -10.21 1.06
N VAL A 99 9.76 -9.07 1.46
CA VAL A 99 10.82 -8.40 0.70
C VAL A 99 11.98 -8.09 1.61
N VAL A 100 13.18 -8.50 1.20
CA VAL A 100 14.43 -8.09 1.86
C VAL A 100 15.07 -6.95 1.06
N LEU A 101 15.26 -5.79 1.68
CA LEU A 101 16.00 -4.65 1.12
C LEU A 101 17.47 -4.71 1.52
N LYS A 102 18.37 -4.28 0.65
CA LYS A 102 19.82 -4.24 0.92
C LYS A 102 20.25 -2.79 1.17
N ASP A 103 21.24 -2.58 2.03
CA ASP A 103 21.76 -1.24 2.33
C ASP A 103 22.37 -0.61 1.08
N ALA A 104 22.07 0.66 0.82
CA ALA A 104 22.66 1.44 -0.26
C ALA A 104 23.79 2.33 0.28
N VAL A 105 24.88 2.44 -0.47
CA VAL A 105 25.94 3.43 -0.24
C VAL A 105 25.58 4.67 -1.05
N ILE A 106 25.10 5.74 -0.38
CA ILE A 106 24.66 6.98 -1.02
C ILE A 106 25.71 8.08 -0.76
N GLU A 107 26.39 8.55 -1.81
CA GLU A 107 27.10 9.85 -1.82
C GLU A 107 26.12 10.95 -2.23
N LEU A 108 26.11 12.09 -1.52
CA LEU A 108 25.20 13.21 -1.74
C LEU A 108 25.82 14.22 -2.72
N ASP A 109 25.13 14.52 -3.83
CA ASP A 109 25.48 15.62 -4.73
C ASP A 109 24.75 16.93 -4.33
N GLU A 110 25.53 18.00 -4.17
CA GLU A 110 25.04 19.35 -3.85
C GLU A 110 24.50 20.06 -5.10
N VAL A 111 23.24 20.50 -5.06
CA VAL A 111 22.58 21.18 -6.20
C VAL A 111 22.57 22.69 -5.99
N THR A 112 23.19 23.46 -6.90
CA THR A 112 23.08 24.94 -6.94
C THR A 112 22.36 25.41 -8.20
N ILE A 113 21.26 26.15 -8.03
CA ILE A 113 20.49 26.76 -9.11
C ILE A 113 20.87 28.25 -9.19
N THR A 114 21.44 28.73 -10.31
CA THR A 114 21.59 30.18 -10.58
C THR A 114 20.85 30.57 -11.87
N SER A 115 19.80 31.37 -11.70
CA SER A 115 19.05 32.02 -12.80
C SER A 115 19.83 33.25 -13.31
N LYS A 116 20.10 33.33 -14.63
CA LYS A 116 20.75 34.49 -15.30
C LYS A 116 19.70 35.36 -16.01
N VAL A 117 19.14 36.36 -15.34
CA VAL A 117 18.41 37.47 -15.98
C VAL A 117 19.39 38.64 -16.19
N LYS A 118 19.58 39.10 -17.44
CA LYS A 118 20.66 40.06 -17.79
C LYS A 118 20.31 41.54 -17.56
N ASP A 119 19.02 41.90 -17.51
CA ASP A 119 18.57 43.31 -17.49
C ASP A 119 17.68 43.66 -16.29
N LYS A 120 17.79 42.90 -15.20
CA LYS A 120 17.06 43.19 -13.95
C LYS A 120 17.94 42.96 -12.74
N VAL A 121 17.79 43.85 -11.77
CA VAL A 121 18.35 43.68 -10.43
C VAL A 121 17.26 43.05 -9.57
N ILE A 122 17.33 41.74 -9.35
CA ILE A 122 16.35 41.01 -8.53
C ILE A 122 17.03 40.65 -7.22
N PRO A 123 16.64 41.25 -6.08
CA PRO A 123 17.11 40.82 -4.78
C PRO A 123 16.79 39.35 -4.51
N GLU A 124 17.69 38.64 -3.85
CA GLU A 124 17.42 37.27 -3.40
C GLU A 124 16.29 37.28 -2.35
N PRO A 125 15.25 36.42 -2.50
CA PRO A 125 14.25 36.23 -1.47
C PRO A 125 14.90 35.86 -0.13
N THR A 126 14.38 36.38 0.96
CA THR A 126 14.85 36.11 2.32
C THR A 126 13.68 35.97 3.27
N ASP A 127 13.93 35.38 4.42
CA ASP A 127 13.00 35.41 5.54
C ASP A 127 13.20 36.67 6.41
N ILE A 128 12.14 37.04 7.13
CA ILE A 128 12.21 38.03 8.21
C ILE A 128 12.44 37.25 9.51
N GLU A 129 13.67 37.26 10.02
CA GLU A 129 14.03 36.60 11.28
C GLU A 129 13.56 37.44 12.48
N ILE A 130 12.79 36.84 13.39
CA ILE A 130 12.42 37.48 14.66
C ILE A 130 13.46 37.18 15.73
N LYS A 131 14.02 38.22 16.36
CA LYS A 131 14.82 38.12 17.59
C LYS A 131 14.35 39.14 18.62
N GLY A 132 13.58 38.67 19.61
CA GLY A 132 12.85 39.57 20.52
C GLY A 132 11.86 40.44 19.72
N ASN A 133 11.89 41.75 19.94
CA ASN A 133 11.06 42.73 19.22
C ASN A 133 11.75 43.31 17.97
N TYR A 134 12.80 42.65 17.46
CA TYR A 134 13.53 43.12 16.27
C TYR A 134 13.35 42.15 15.11
N PHE A 135 13.05 42.72 13.95
CA PHE A 135 13.11 42.02 12.67
C PHE A 135 14.48 42.20 12.06
N HIS A 136 15.14 41.09 11.77
CA HIS A 136 16.41 41.07 11.06
C HIS A 136 16.18 40.70 9.61
N LEU A 137 16.66 41.56 8.70
CA LEU A 137 16.59 41.35 7.27
C LEU A 137 18.00 41.14 6.72
N LYS A 138 18.18 40.05 5.96
CA LYS A 138 19.45 39.69 5.33
C LYS A 138 19.21 39.35 3.87
N THR A 139 19.60 40.22 2.95
CA THR A 139 19.44 39.93 1.52
C THR A 139 20.69 40.29 0.74
N ARG A 140 20.86 39.65 -0.41
CA ARG A 140 21.92 39.96 -1.37
C ARG A 140 21.25 40.45 -2.63
N VAL A 141 21.75 41.56 -3.14
CA VAL A 141 21.23 42.20 -4.35
C VAL A 141 22.31 42.14 -5.42
N PRO A 142 22.22 41.18 -6.36
CA PRO A 142 23.15 41.09 -7.47
C PRO A 142 22.87 42.20 -8.48
N VAL A 143 23.89 43.01 -8.77
CA VAL A 143 23.84 44.11 -9.73
C VAL A 143 24.60 43.69 -10.99
N PRO A 144 23.90 43.44 -12.12
CA PRO A 144 24.55 43.09 -13.38
C PRO A 144 25.51 44.19 -13.84
N LYS A 145 26.66 43.79 -14.39
CA LYS A 145 27.68 44.73 -14.88
C LYS A 145 27.17 45.61 -16.03
N GLU A 146 26.21 45.08 -16.80
CA GLU A 146 25.58 45.77 -17.92
C GLU A 146 24.74 46.95 -17.44
N MET A 147 24.20 46.87 -16.21
CA MET A 147 23.35 47.89 -15.63
C MET A 147 24.13 48.94 -14.83
N PHE A 148 25.22 48.60 -14.15
CA PHE A 148 25.92 49.56 -13.27
C PHE A 148 27.33 49.92 -13.75
N ASN A 149 27.55 51.20 -14.06
CA ASN A 149 28.82 51.74 -14.53
C ASN A 149 29.31 52.91 -13.65
N SER A 150 30.52 53.43 -13.90
CA SER A 150 31.13 54.46 -13.06
C SER A 150 30.37 55.80 -12.99
N HIS A 151 29.36 56.02 -13.84
CA HIS A 151 28.60 57.28 -13.95
C HIS A 151 27.18 57.15 -13.37
N ARG A 152 26.92 56.11 -12.57
CA ARG A 152 25.60 55.84 -12.02
C ARG A 152 25.64 55.79 -10.50
N ARG A 153 24.54 56.20 -9.88
CA ARG A 153 24.21 55.95 -8.48
C ARG A 153 23.08 54.92 -8.42
N LEU A 154 23.18 53.99 -7.48
CA LEU A 154 22.15 53.00 -7.18
C LEU A 154 21.69 53.22 -5.75
N VAL A 155 20.41 53.48 -5.57
CA VAL A 155 19.76 53.65 -4.27
C VAL A 155 18.87 52.44 -4.03
N LEU A 156 19.07 51.79 -2.89
CA LEU A 156 18.30 50.66 -2.43
C LEU A 156 17.70 51.01 -1.08
N GLN A 157 16.37 51.06 -1.00
CA GLN A 157 15.60 51.42 0.19
C GLN A 157 14.74 50.23 0.62
N PRO A 158 15.17 49.45 1.62
CA PRO A 158 14.35 48.40 2.20
C PRO A 158 13.32 49.00 3.14
N SER A 159 12.20 48.30 3.29
CA SER A 159 11.13 48.68 4.19
C SER A 159 10.35 47.46 4.66
N ILE A 160 9.83 47.55 5.88
CA ILE A 160 8.86 46.60 6.41
C ILE A 160 7.48 47.22 6.28
N TYR A 161 6.59 46.53 5.59
CA TYR A 161 5.19 46.91 5.43
C TYR A 161 4.32 46.07 6.38
N ASP A 162 3.69 46.73 7.34
CA ASP A 162 2.65 46.15 8.18
C ASP A 162 1.36 46.12 7.36
N VAL A 163 0.92 44.92 6.97
CA VAL A 163 -0.28 44.72 6.16
C VAL A 163 -1.54 44.98 6.99
N THR A 164 -1.49 44.67 8.29
CA THR A 164 -2.61 44.87 9.23
C THR A 164 -2.90 46.35 9.43
N LEU A 165 -1.88 47.15 9.73
CA LEU A 165 -2.01 48.60 9.97
C LEU A 165 -1.84 49.45 8.71
N LYS A 166 -1.48 48.84 7.57
CA LYS A 166 -1.14 49.51 6.30
C LYS A 166 -0.04 50.57 6.46
N LYS A 167 0.88 50.36 7.39
CA LYS A 167 1.97 51.30 7.70
C LYS A 167 3.30 50.76 7.18
N ARG A 168 4.11 51.64 6.58
CA ARG A 168 5.47 51.30 6.14
C ARG A 168 6.50 51.85 7.12
N LEU A 169 7.45 51.02 7.49
CA LEU A 169 8.62 51.36 8.28
C LEU A 169 9.85 51.29 7.38
N LEU A 170 10.57 52.40 7.24
CA LEU A 170 11.78 52.47 6.42
C LEU A 170 12.97 51.93 7.21
N MET A 171 13.76 51.08 6.58
CA MET A 171 15.05 50.63 7.12
C MET A 171 16.18 51.52 6.60
N ARG A 172 17.43 51.29 7.04
CA ARG A 172 18.56 52.09 6.54
C ARG A 172 18.76 51.83 5.03
N PRO A 173 18.84 52.88 4.19
CA PRO A 173 19.11 52.70 2.77
C PRO A 173 20.57 52.29 2.52
N VAL A 174 20.80 51.74 1.33
CA VAL A 174 22.15 51.54 0.78
C VAL A 174 22.27 52.35 -0.48
N VAL A 175 23.30 53.19 -0.55
CA VAL A 175 23.60 54.01 -1.73
C VAL A 175 24.94 53.55 -2.28
N PHE A 176 24.95 53.19 -3.55
CA PHE A 176 26.13 52.65 -4.22
C PHE A 176 26.47 53.52 -5.42
N ASP A 177 27.60 54.23 -5.33
CA ASP A 177 28.03 55.21 -6.33
C ASP A 177 29.17 54.67 -7.19
N GLY A 178 29.09 54.92 -8.50
CA GLY A 178 30.23 54.77 -9.38
C GLY A 178 31.29 55.86 -9.12
N ASP A 179 32.56 55.55 -9.36
CA ASP A 179 33.68 56.47 -9.09
C ASP A 179 33.51 57.87 -9.70
N THR A 180 33.11 57.91 -10.98
CA THR A 180 32.91 59.17 -11.71
C THR A 180 31.69 59.91 -11.17
N TYR A 181 30.61 59.20 -10.84
CA TYR A 181 29.43 59.80 -10.23
C TYR A 181 29.81 60.46 -8.89
N ASN A 182 30.44 59.72 -7.98
CA ASN A 182 30.86 60.27 -6.69
C ASN A 182 31.80 61.48 -6.85
N THR A 183 32.77 61.41 -7.79
CA THR A 183 33.68 62.54 -8.05
C THR A 183 32.94 63.78 -8.55
N THR A 184 32.00 63.60 -9.49
CA THR A 184 31.18 64.70 -10.00
C THR A 184 30.28 65.27 -8.90
N GLN A 185 29.75 64.43 -8.00
CA GLN A 185 28.89 64.85 -6.89
C GLN A 185 29.65 65.75 -5.92
N ASN A 186 30.84 65.32 -5.51
CA ASN A 186 31.73 66.10 -4.67
C ASN A 186 32.04 67.46 -5.31
N ARG A 187 32.34 67.50 -6.61
CA ARG A 187 32.59 68.77 -7.31
C ARG A 187 31.36 69.67 -7.40
N MET A 188 30.18 69.09 -7.62
CA MET A 188 28.92 69.83 -7.75
C MET A 188 28.51 70.48 -6.42
N TYR A 189 28.89 69.89 -5.28
CA TYR A 189 28.63 70.43 -3.96
C TYR A 189 29.79 71.24 -3.36
N ASP A 190 30.79 71.61 -4.16
CA ASP A 190 32.00 72.32 -3.72
C ASP A 190 32.76 71.58 -2.60
N TYR A 191 32.79 70.24 -2.68
CA TYR A 191 33.38 69.32 -1.71
C TYR A 191 32.71 69.32 -0.31
N ASP A 192 31.55 69.94 -0.19
CA ASP A 192 30.70 69.91 1.00
C ASP A 192 29.56 68.89 0.81
N MET A 193 29.85 67.64 1.14
CA MET A 193 28.94 66.51 0.91
C MET A 193 27.75 66.45 1.86
N ASP A 194 27.72 67.24 2.94
CA ASP A 194 26.57 67.33 3.86
C ASP A 194 25.32 67.87 3.15
N LYS A 195 25.50 68.51 1.99
CA LYS A 195 24.42 68.94 1.09
C LYS A 195 23.72 67.77 0.38
N ASP A 196 24.32 66.58 0.33
CA ASP A 196 23.68 65.36 -0.20
C ASP A 196 22.94 64.63 0.93
N PRO A 197 21.59 64.54 0.89
CA PRO A 197 20.81 63.88 1.94
C PRO A 197 21.15 62.39 2.14
N LEU A 198 21.82 61.80 1.16
CA LEU A 198 22.20 60.40 1.16
C LEU A 198 23.67 60.16 1.51
N HIS A 199 24.44 61.22 1.81
CA HIS A 199 25.88 61.17 2.02
C HIS A 199 26.32 60.06 2.97
N ASP A 200 25.67 59.96 4.13
CA ASP A 200 25.97 59.01 5.20
C ASP A 200 25.87 57.53 4.77
N TYR A 201 25.17 57.26 3.67
CA TYR A 201 24.87 55.90 3.19
C TYR A 201 25.67 55.54 1.92
N ILE A 202 26.48 56.46 1.39
CA ILE A 202 27.22 56.27 0.13
C ILE A 202 28.35 55.26 0.33
N ARG A 203 28.37 54.25 -0.54
CA ARG A 203 29.46 53.32 -0.75
C ARG A 203 29.96 53.48 -2.18
N VAL A 204 31.21 53.91 -2.34
CA VAL A 204 31.81 54.05 -3.66
C VAL A 204 32.28 52.69 -4.16
N LYS A 205 31.94 52.37 -5.41
CA LYS A 205 32.35 51.15 -6.08
C LYS A 205 33.87 51.07 -6.15
N THR A 206 34.46 50.02 -5.58
CA THR A 206 35.91 49.73 -5.71
C THR A 206 36.21 48.57 -6.65
N THR A 207 35.17 47.86 -7.12
CA THR A 207 35.28 46.67 -7.97
C THR A 207 35.50 47.01 -9.44
N SER A 208 36.26 46.18 -10.16
CA SER A 208 36.47 46.31 -11.61
C SER A 208 35.16 46.37 -12.40
N SER A 209 35.09 47.26 -13.40
CA SER A 209 33.97 47.38 -14.34
C SER A 209 33.66 46.12 -15.16
N ARG A 210 34.55 45.11 -15.15
CA ARG A 210 34.38 43.85 -15.89
C ARG A 210 33.53 42.80 -15.17
N LYS A 211 33.24 42.96 -13.88
CA LYS A 211 32.45 42.03 -13.06
C LYS A 211 31.19 42.71 -12.52
N GLY A 212 30.12 41.94 -12.34
CA GLY A 212 28.93 42.40 -11.60
C GLY A 212 29.23 42.52 -10.11
N ASP A 213 28.47 43.35 -9.41
CA ASP A 213 28.61 43.59 -7.98
C ASP A 213 27.50 42.87 -7.21
N ILE A 214 27.76 42.48 -5.96
CA ILE A 214 26.73 41.93 -5.07
C ILE A 214 26.66 42.81 -3.83
N ILE A 215 25.52 43.47 -3.64
CA ILE A 215 25.29 44.31 -2.47
C ILE A 215 24.69 43.42 -1.38
N ALA A 216 25.47 43.15 -0.33
CA ALA A 216 24.97 42.48 0.87
C ALA A 216 24.30 43.50 1.79
N TYR A 217 23.04 43.25 2.14
CA TYR A 217 22.26 44.03 3.08
C TYR A 217 22.02 43.23 4.35
N HIS A 218 22.35 43.82 5.50
CA HIS A 218 22.02 43.30 6.81
C HIS A 218 21.65 44.46 7.73
N ASP A 219 20.41 44.50 8.20
CA ASP A 219 19.93 45.50 9.15
C ASP A 219 18.81 44.92 10.02
N SER A 220 18.46 45.65 11.07
CA SER A 220 17.38 45.29 11.98
C SER A 220 16.52 46.49 12.35
N ILE A 221 15.22 46.25 12.51
CA ILE A 221 14.26 47.28 12.90
C ILE A 221 13.37 46.80 14.06
N TYR A 222 13.09 47.70 15.00
CA TYR A 222 12.19 47.42 16.12
C TYR A 222 10.73 47.40 15.67
N ILE A 223 9.97 46.42 16.16
CA ILE A 223 8.56 46.22 15.85
C ILE A 223 7.75 46.09 17.14
N GLU A 224 6.66 46.85 17.22
CA GLU A 224 5.79 46.89 18.38
C GLU A 224 4.83 45.69 18.44
N TYR A 225 4.27 45.28 17.30
CA TYR A 225 3.20 44.28 17.22
C TYR A 225 3.62 43.03 16.43
N LEU A 226 4.39 42.13 17.05
CA LEU A 226 4.92 40.92 16.39
C LEU A 226 3.87 39.98 15.77
N GLN A 227 2.60 40.09 16.16
CA GLN A 227 1.50 39.23 15.71
C GLN A 227 0.85 39.68 14.38
N HIS A 228 1.23 40.85 13.84
CA HIS A 228 0.68 41.34 12.58
C HIS A 228 1.26 40.62 11.36
N ASP A 229 0.58 40.73 10.21
CA ASP A 229 1.12 40.28 8.92
C ASP A 229 2.09 41.32 8.38
N TYR A 230 3.32 40.89 8.09
CA TYR A 230 4.40 41.74 7.63
C TYR A 230 4.96 41.27 6.29
N ARG A 231 5.35 42.25 5.47
CA ARG A 231 6.03 42.04 4.19
C ARG A 231 7.28 42.90 4.14
N ALA A 232 8.39 42.36 3.64
CA ALA A 232 9.58 43.15 3.37
C ALA A 232 9.62 43.54 1.89
N ASP A 233 9.65 44.85 1.63
CA ASP A 233 9.72 45.42 0.30
C ASP A 233 11.07 46.14 0.12
N VAL A 234 11.67 46.01 -1.06
CA VAL A 234 12.87 46.73 -1.48
C VAL A 234 12.51 47.62 -2.66
N HIS A 235 12.67 48.93 -2.48
CA HIS A 235 12.58 49.91 -3.56
C HIS A 235 13.97 50.18 -4.10
N LEU A 236 14.15 50.09 -5.41
CA LEU A 236 15.43 50.26 -6.06
C LEU A 236 15.33 51.34 -7.15
N ALA A 237 16.28 52.26 -7.16
CA ALA A 237 16.41 53.28 -8.20
C ALA A 237 17.87 53.38 -8.63
N MET A 238 18.12 53.43 -9.93
CA MET A 238 19.43 53.69 -10.51
C MET A 238 19.35 54.91 -11.39
N GLU A 239 20.26 55.85 -11.17
CA GLU A 239 20.22 57.17 -11.80
C GLU A 239 21.59 57.60 -12.31
N ASN A 240 21.56 58.56 -13.22
CA ASN A 240 22.68 59.42 -13.54
C ASN A 240 22.24 60.88 -13.33
N TYR A 241 23.16 61.83 -13.54
CA TYR A 241 22.88 63.26 -13.38
C TYR A 241 21.75 63.85 -14.23
N ARG A 242 21.31 63.14 -15.26
CA ARG A 242 20.29 63.63 -16.19
C ARG A 242 18.93 62.94 -15.99
N ASN A 243 18.93 61.66 -15.65
CA ASN A 243 17.75 60.81 -15.67
C ASN A 243 17.84 59.67 -14.65
N ILE A 244 16.68 59.20 -14.20
CA ILE A 244 16.52 57.91 -13.53
C ILE A 244 16.46 56.84 -14.63
N ILE A 245 17.45 55.95 -14.64
CA ILE A 245 17.66 54.94 -15.70
C ILE A 245 16.85 53.68 -15.40
N TYR A 246 16.72 53.32 -14.13
CA TYR A 246 15.99 52.13 -13.70
C TYR A 246 15.31 52.42 -12.37
N ARG A 247 14.07 51.94 -12.22
CA ARG A 247 13.33 52.00 -10.97
C ARG A 247 12.42 50.79 -10.90
N ASP A 248 12.47 50.08 -9.77
CA ASP A 248 11.66 48.88 -9.57
C ASP A 248 11.38 48.67 -8.07
N SER A 249 10.46 47.76 -7.75
CA SER A 249 10.09 47.44 -6.38
C SER A 249 9.82 45.94 -6.24
N PHE A 250 10.45 45.32 -5.25
CA PHE A 250 10.41 43.88 -5.05
C PHE A 250 9.91 43.56 -3.64
N SER A 251 8.98 42.61 -3.53
CA SER A 251 8.66 41.97 -2.25
C SER A 251 9.63 40.81 -2.06
N ILE A 252 10.53 40.91 -1.08
CA ILE A 252 11.60 39.94 -0.85
C ILE A 252 11.27 38.91 0.23
N ALA A 253 10.31 39.23 1.09
CA ALA A 253 9.85 38.35 2.16
C ALA A 253 8.36 38.61 2.44
N ARG A 254 7.61 37.56 2.79
CA ARG A 254 6.25 37.69 3.33
C ARG A 254 6.08 36.73 4.50
N GLY A 255 5.55 37.24 5.61
CA GLY A 255 5.49 36.51 6.86
C GLY A 255 6.81 36.56 7.61
N THR A 256 6.81 36.00 8.82
CA THR A 256 7.94 36.01 9.74
C THR A 256 8.37 34.59 10.08
N VAL A 257 9.67 34.40 10.29
CA VAL A 257 10.24 33.13 10.76
C VAL A 257 10.72 33.35 12.19
N ASN A 258 10.11 32.62 13.13
CA ASN A 258 10.58 32.54 14.52
C ASN A 258 11.52 31.32 14.66
N PRO A 259 12.85 31.52 14.68
CA PRO A 259 13.80 30.41 14.78
C PRO A 259 13.70 29.64 16.11
N LEU A 260 13.05 30.21 17.14
CA LEU A 260 12.83 29.56 18.44
C LEU A 260 11.44 28.94 18.60
N ARG A 261 10.65 28.80 17.53
CA ARG A 261 9.30 28.21 17.57
C ARG A 261 9.28 26.81 18.21
N PHE A 262 10.38 26.06 18.13
CA PHE A 262 10.50 24.73 18.75
C PHE A 262 10.46 24.75 20.29
N LEU A 263 10.59 25.92 20.93
CA LEU A 263 10.44 26.10 22.38
C LEU A 263 9.02 26.49 22.79
N GLU A 264 8.16 26.90 21.85
CA GLU A 264 6.75 27.20 22.11
C GLU A 264 5.91 25.92 22.09
N TYR A 265 5.90 25.21 23.22
CA TYR A 265 5.05 24.04 23.41
C TYR A 265 3.63 24.45 23.82
N LYS A 266 2.62 24.11 23.02
CA LYS A 266 1.23 24.08 23.47
C LYS A 266 0.98 22.73 24.12
N PHE A 267 0.84 22.68 25.45
CA PHE A 267 0.54 21.47 26.24
C PHE A 267 -0.89 20.93 26.05
N SER A 268 -1.47 21.06 24.86
CA SER A 268 -2.76 20.45 24.57
C SER A 268 -2.52 18.98 24.19
N ALA A 269 -3.14 18.06 24.91
CA ALA A 269 -3.10 16.65 24.56
C ALA A 269 -3.88 16.43 23.25
N PHE A 270 -3.24 15.82 22.25
CA PHE A 270 -3.87 15.48 20.98
C PHE A 270 -3.72 13.99 20.71
N SER A 271 -4.85 13.35 20.40
CA SER A 271 -4.87 11.99 19.86
C SER A 271 -4.28 11.98 18.45
N LEU A 272 -3.54 10.93 18.14
CA LEU A 272 -2.94 10.69 16.85
C LEU A 272 -4.03 10.46 15.79
N THR A 273 -4.13 11.35 14.81
CA THR A 273 -5.13 11.28 13.72
C THR A 273 -4.55 10.86 12.38
N ASP A 274 -3.23 10.81 12.25
CA ASP A 274 -2.55 10.46 11.00
C ASP A 274 -2.59 8.94 10.78
N GLU A 275 -3.25 8.52 9.69
CA GLU A 275 -3.44 7.13 9.29
C GLU A 275 -2.12 6.37 9.13
N LYS A 276 -1.01 7.07 8.84
CA LYS A 276 0.32 6.47 8.68
C LYS A 276 0.82 5.71 9.91
N TYR A 277 0.41 6.15 11.10
CA TYR A 277 0.85 5.55 12.36
C TYR A 277 -0.14 4.51 12.90
N LEU A 278 -1.22 4.24 12.15
CA LEU A 278 -2.17 3.20 12.50
C LEU A 278 -1.64 1.84 11.99
N PRO A 279 -1.61 0.81 12.84
CA PRO A 279 -1.15 -0.51 12.42
C PRO A 279 -2.08 -1.10 11.35
N ASN A 280 -1.53 -1.91 10.45
CA ASN A 280 -2.32 -2.60 9.42
C ASN A 280 -2.90 -3.94 9.90
N PRO A 281 -4.10 -4.34 9.44
CA PRO A 281 -4.70 -5.63 9.79
C PRO A 281 -3.86 -6.81 9.35
N VAL A 282 -3.71 -7.79 10.24
CA VAL A 282 -2.87 -8.99 10.05
C VAL A 282 -3.73 -10.18 9.61
N MET A 283 -3.23 -10.96 8.64
CA MET A 283 -3.93 -12.13 8.09
C MET A 283 -4.14 -13.23 9.13
N GLN A 284 -5.32 -13.85 9.11
CA GLN A 284 -5.56 -15.12 9.80
C GLN A 284 -6.00 -16.21 8.82
N LEU A 285 -5.37 -17.39 8.92
CA LEU A 285 -5.67 -18.56 8.09
C LEU A 285 -6.97 -19.21 8.56
N ARG A 286 -7.94 -19.44 7.66
CA ARG A 286 -9.14 -20.24 7.98
C ARG A 286 -9.34 -21.37 7.00
N ASP A 287 -9.03 -22.59 7.43
CA ASP A 287 -9.37 -23.79 6.68
C ASP A 287 -10.87 -24.05 6.79
N THR A 288 -11.59 -23.94 5.68
CA THR A 288 -12.98 -24.42 5.61
C THR A 288 -12.98 -25.84 5.03
N LYS A 289 -13.95 -26.67 5.39
CA LYS A 289 -14.11 -28.01 4.83
C LYS A 289 -15.44 -28.09 4.07
N GLY A 290 -15.38 -28.25 2.76
CA GLY A 290 -16.53 -28.69 1.96
C GLY A 290 -16.59 -30.22 1.92
N GLU A 291 -17.78 -30.79 1.70
CA GLU A 291 -17.97 -32.19 1.32
C GLU A 291 -19.00 -32.22 0.19
N VAL A 292 -18.65 -32.85 -0.93
CA VAL A 292 -19.59 -33.08 -2.03
C VAL A 292 -19.45 -34.52 -2.49
N ASN A 293 -20.55 -35.06 -2.99
CA ASN A 293 -20.65 -36.45 -3.41
C ASN A 293 -20.89 -36.50 -4.92
N LEU A 294 -19.85 -36.79 -5.71
CA LEU A 294 -19.98 -37.05 -7.14
C LEU A 294 -20.19 -38.54 -7.41
N THR A 295 -21.18 -38.88 -8.24
CA THR A 295 -21.58 -40.26 -8.57
C THR A 295 -20.97 -40.74 -9.90
N PHE A 296 -20.50 -41.99 -9.95
CA PHE A 296 -19.84 -42.56 -11.15
C PHE A 296 -20.55 -43.81 -11.70
N LEU A 297 -20.48 -43.99 -13.02
CA LEU A 297 -20.99 -45.18 -13.72
C LEU A 297 -20.24 -46.46 -13.29
N VAL A 298 -20.94 -47.60 -13.35
CA VAL A 298 -20.38 -48.92 -12.98
C VAL A 298 -19.18 -49.26 -13.87
N GLY A 299 -18.04 -49.61 -13.25
CA GLY A 299 -16.84 -50.08 -13.97
C GLY A 299 -16.13 -49.03 -14.84
N LYS A 300 -16.63 -47.80 -14.89
CA LYS A 300 -16.02 -46.69 -15.63
C LYS A 300 -15.48 -45.62 -14.69
N ALA A 301 -14.45 -44.92 -15.15
CA ALA A 301 -13.86 -43.78 -14.46
C ALA A 301 -14.49 -42.44 -14.87
N ASP A 302 -15.28 -42.42 -15.95
CA ASP A 302 -15.93 -41.23 -16.45
C ASP A 302 -17.03 -40.76 -15.49
N LEU A 303 -17.08 -39.44 -15.28
CA LEU A 303 -18.17 -38.77 -14.59
C LEU A 303 -19.47 -38.98 -15.37
N ASP A 304 -20.56 -39.29 -14.65
CA ASP A 304 -21.87 -39.41 -15.30
C ASP A 304 -22.44 -38.01 -15.56
N ASP A 305 -22.09 -37.42 -16.70
CA ASP A 305 -22.57 -36.11 -17.14
C ASP A 305 -24.09 -36.08 -17.41
N LYS A 306 -24.73 -37.27 -17.51
CA LYS A 306 -26.18 -37.40 -17.69
C LYS A 306 -26.95 -37.35 -16.37
N ASN A 307 -26.27 -37.42 -15.23
CA ASN A 307 -26.90 -37.33 -13.92
C ASN A 307 -27.07 -35.85 -13.51
N PRO A 308 -28.32 -35.35 -13.35
CA PRO A 308 -28.58 -33.97 -12.96
C PRO A 308 -27.94 -33.58 -11.61
N GLN A 309 -27.80 -34.52 -10.68
CA GLN A 309 -27.19 -34.27 -9.37
C GLN A 309 -25.70 -33.97 -9.47
N ASN A 310 -24.97 -34.71 -10.31
CA ASN A 310 -23.55 -34.44 -10.56
C ASN A 310 -23.34 -33.04 -11.15
N GLN A 311 -24.22 -32.64 -12.07
CA GLN A 311 -24.13 -31.33 -12.71
C GLN A 311 -24.41 -30.19 -11.72
N VAL A 312 -25.40 -30.35 -10.84
CA VAL A 312 -25.71 -29.37 -9.78
C VAL A 312 -24.53 -29.22 -8.81
N GLU A 313 -23.97 -30.33 -8.34
CA GLU A 313 -22.85 -30.34 -7.39
C GLU A 313 -21.57 -29.78 -8.01
N LEU A 314 -21.27 -30.12 -9.26
CA LEU A 314 -20.14 -29.54 -10.00
C LEU A 314 -20.32 -28.05 -10.23
N ASN A 315 -21.52 -27.59 -10.58
CA ASN A 315 -21.81 -26.18 -10.76
C ASN A 315 -21.66 -25.40 -9.46
N ARG A 316 -22.16 -25.96 -8.34
CA ARG A 316 -22.00 -25.39 -7.00
C ARG A 316 -20.52 -25.25 -6.64
N LEU A 317 -19.75 -26.33 -6.78
CA LEU A 317 -18.29 -26.31 -6.53
C LEU A 317 -17.60 -25.25 -7.40
N ASN A 318 -17.90 -25.21 -8.69
CA ASN A 318 -17.31 -24.24 -9.60
C ASN A 318 -17.67 -22.80 -9.21
N GLN A 319 -18.89 -22.56 -8.73
CA GLN A 319 -19.32 -21.24 -8.27
C GLN A 319 -18.59 -20.84 -6.97
N GLU A 320 -18.43 -21.76 -6.02
CA GLU A 320 -17.69 -21.52 -4.77
C GLU A 320 -16.20 -21.24 -5.04
N LEU A 321 -15.55 -22.06 -5.90
CA LEU A 321 -14.16 -21.84 -6.30
C LEU A 321 -13.99 -20.51 -7.05
N ARG A 322 -14.91 -20.17 -7.95
CA ARG A 322 -14.89 -18.88 -8.66
C ARG A 322 -15.11 -17.72 -7.70
N ALA A 323 -16.02 -17.82 -6.74
CA ALA A 323 -16.24 -16.77 -5.74
C ALA A 323 -14.96 -16.50 -4.94
N ILE A 324 -14.21 -17.55 -4.60
CA ILE A 324 -12.89 -17.44 -3.95
C ILE A 324 -11.89 -16.78 -4.89
N GLU A 325 -11.81 -17.16 -6.17
CA GLU A 325 -10.88 -16.56 -7.14
C GLU A 325 -11.20 -15.09 -7.47
N THR A 326 -12.48 -14.71 -7.47
CA THR A 326 -12.91 -13.32 -7.73
C THR A 326 -12.75 -12.41 -6.51
N ASN A 327 -12.60 -12.99 -5.32
CA ASN A 327 -12.41 -12.20 -4.11
C ASN A 327 -10.95 -11.72 -4.04
N PRO A 328 -10.68 -10.40 -4.11
CA PRO A 328 -9.30 -9.87 -4.01
C PRO A 328 -8.63 -10.24 -2.68
N ASP A 329 -9.46 -10.53 -1.69
CA ASP A 329 -9.11 -10.89 -0.33
C ASP A 329 -9.20 -12.41 -0.09
N ALA A 330 -9.22 -13.29 -1.09
CA ALA A 330 -9.15 -14.74 -0.83
C ALA A 330 -8.21 -15.50 -1.78
N SER A 331 -7.59 -16.58 -1.31
CA SER A 331 -6.75 -17.47 -2.13
C SER A 331 -6.91 -18.92 -1.72
N LEU A 332 -7.00 -19.79 -2.72
CA LEU A 332 -7.06 -21.24 -2.56
C LEU A 332 -5.64 -21.77 -2.31
N LYS A 333 -5.43 -22.48 -1.20
CA LYS A 333 -4.11 -23.01 -0.79
C LYS A 333 -3.96 -24.50 -1.01
N SER A 334 -4.98 -25.26 -0.63
CA SER A 334 -4.93 -26.72 -0.74
C SER A 334 -6.23 -27.27 -1.30
N PHE A 335 -6.11 -28.32 -2.11
CA PHE A 335 -7.24 -29.08 -2.61
C PHE A 335 -6.94 -30.56 -2.44
N HIS A 336 -7.69 -31.20 -1.56
CA HIS A 336 -7.59 -32.61 -1.28
C HIS A 336 -8.82 -33.33 -1.81
N ILE A 337 -8.62 -34.45 -2.50
CA ILE A 337 -9.70 -35.22 -3.12
C ILE A 337 -9.50 -36.70 -2.84
N THR A 338 -10.56 -37.36 -2.40
CA THR A 338 -10.58 -38.77 -2.02
C THR A 338 -11.66 -39.48 -2.79
N GLY A 339 -11.25 -40.38 -3.69
CA GLY A 339 -12.16 -41.23 -4.43
C GLY A 339 -12.44 -42.53 -3.70
N VAL A 340 -13.71 -42.87 -3.53
CA VAL A 340 -14.15 -44.11 -2.91
C VAL A 340 -14.78 -45.01 -3.97
N ALA A 341 -14.30 -46.25 -4.08
CA ALA A 341 -14.93 -47.28 -4.91
C ALA A 341 -15.78 -48.23 -4.06
N SER A 342 -16.88 -48.73 -4.65
CA SER A 342 -17.73 -49.75 -4.05
C SER A 342 -17.05 -51.13 -4.02
N PRO A 343 -17.33 -52.00 -3.03
CA PRO A 343 -16.67 -53.31 -2.86
C PRO A 343 -17.13 -54.40 -3.85
N ASP A 344 -17.47 -54.04 -5.09
CA ASP A 344 -18.16 -54.92 -6.05
C ASP A 344 -17.20 -55.93 -6.73
N GLY A 345 -15.89 -55.76 -6.58
CA GLY A 345 -14.86 -56.49 -7.30
C GLY A 345 -13.64 -56.82 -6.43
N SER A 346 -12.54 -57.22 -7.06
CA SER A 346 -11.27 -57.38 -6.35
C SER A 346 -10.82 -56.04 -5.78
N TYR A 347 -10.28 -56.04 -4.56
CA TYR A 347 -9.77 -54.84 -3.90
C TYR A 347 -8.76 -54.09 -4.78
N ALA A 348 -7.82 -54.80 -5.42
CA ALA A 348 -6.82 -54.19 -6.29
C ALA A 348 -7.43 -53.49 -7.52
N THR A 349 -8.43 -54.10 -8.14
CA THR A 349 -9.13 -53.52 -9.30
C THR A 349 -9.96 -52.31 -8.89
N ASN A 350 -10.66 -52.39 -7.76
CA ASN A 350 -11.47 -51.30 -7.24
C ASN A 350 -10.63 -50.11 -6.80
N LEU A 351 -9.48 -50.35 -6.16
CA LEU A 351 -8.53 -49.30 -5.78
C LEU A 351 -7.97 -48.60 -7.02
N ARG A 352 -7.62 -49.34 -8.08
CA ARG A 352 -7.20 -48.75 -9.36
C ARG A 352 -8.31 -47.91 -9.99
N LEU A 353 -9.55 -48.39 -9.95
CA LEU A 353 -10.70 -47.65 -10.48
C LEU A 353 -11.00 -46.39 -9.65
N ALA A 354 -10.85 -46.45 -8.32
CA ALA A 354 -10.96 -45.29 -7.45
C ALA A 354 -9.93 -44.21 -7.80
N LYS A 355 -8.65 -44.59 -7.97
CA LYS A 355 -7.59 -43.67 -8.41
C LYS A 355 -7.92 -43.01 -9.74
N LEU A 356 -8.29 -43.79 -10.76
CA LEU A 356 -8.64 -43.25 -12.08
C LEU A 356 -9.83 -42.27 -12.02
N ARG A 357 -10.82 -42.52 -11.16
CA ARG A 357 -11.95 -41.60 -10.94
C ARG A 357 -11.49 -40.31 -10.27
N THR A 358 -10.64 -40.42 -9.25
CA THR A 358 -10.05 -39.26 -8.58
C THR A 358 -9.29 -38.39 -9.57
N ASP A 359 -8.42 -39.00 -10.39
CA ASP A 359 -7.60 -38.28 -11.38
C ASP A 359 -8.48 -37.55 -12.41
N LYS A 360 -9.54 -38.22 -12.90
CA LYS A 360 -10.48 -37.62 -13.86
C LYS A 360 -11.31 -36.48 -13.27
N ALA A 361 -11.78 -36.65 -12.03
CA ALA A 361 -12.50 -35.58 -11.33
C ALA A 361 -11.57 -34.39 -11.07
N LEU A 362 -10.34 -34.65 -10.63
CA LEU A 362 -9.33 -33.63 -10.38
C LEU A 362 -8.99 -32.85 -11.65
N GLU A 363 -8.72 -33.54 -12.77
CA GLU A 363 -8.46 -32.91 -14.08
C GLU A 363 -9.58 -31.93 -14.47
N ARG A 364 -10.85 -32.35 -14.28
CA ARG A 364 -12.02 -31.54 -14.62
C ARG A 364 -12.21 -30.32 -13.74
N ILE A 365 -11.90 -30.43 -12.44
CA ILE A 365 -12.01 -29.34 -11.45
C ILE A 365 -10.86 -28.34 -11.65
N LEU A 366 -9.62 -28.84 -11.76
CA LEU A 366 -8.45 -27.99 -11.99
C LEU A 366 -8.57 -27.23 -13.32
N ALA A 367 -9.15 -27.83 -14.36
CA ALA A 367 -9.39 -27.16 -15.65
C ALA A 367 -10.26 -25.90 -15.56
N GLN A 368 -11.03 -25.71 -14.49
CA GLN A 368 -11.84 -24.50 -14.27
C GLN A 368 -11.12 -23.39 -13.52
N LEU A 369 -10.03 -23.69 -12.82
CA LEU A 369 -9.24 -22.72 -12.06
C LEU A 369 -8.30 -21.94 -12.98
N ASP A 370 -7.90 -20.74 -12.59
CA ASP A 370 -6.92 -19.94 -13.33
C ASP A 370 -5.53 -20.63 -13.32
N PRO A 371 -4.75 -20.59 -14.43
CA PRO A 371 -3.45 -21.26 -14.51
C PRO A 371 -2.44 -20.86 -13.42
N GLU A 372 -2.46 -19.61 -12.94
CA GLU A 372 -1.57 -19.17 -11.86
C GLU A 372 -2.03 -19.70 -10.50
N THR A 373 -3.35 -19.75 -10.26
CA THR A 373 -3.92 -20.39 -9.05
C THR A 373 -3.51 -21.86 -8.99
N ARG A 374 -3.52 -22.59 -10.12
CA ARG A 374 -3.11 -24.00 -10.20
C ARG A 374 -1.65 -24.23 -9.82
N LYS A 375 -0.75 -23.27 -10.10
CA LYS A 375 0.68 -23.40 -9.76
C LYS A 375 0.94 -23.26 -8.26
N LEU A 376 0.10 -22.49 -7.57
CA LEU A 376 0.24 -22.19 -6.14
C LEU A 376 -0.54 -23.17 -5.25
N LEU A 377 -1.42 -23.99 -5.85
CA LEU A 377 -2.30 -24.92 -5.16
C LEU A 377 -1.57 -26.21 -4.77
N GLU A 378 -1.61 -26.58 -3.49
CA GLU A 378 -1.20 -27.90 -3.04
C GLU A 378 -2.31 -28.92 -3.30
N VAL A 379 -2.07 -29.84 -4.23
CA VAL A 379 -3.06 -30.86 -4.60
C VAL A 379 -2.69 -32.22 -3.99
N LYS A 380 -3.62 -32.82 -3.25
CA LYS A 380 -3.48 -34.18 -2.71
C LYS A 380 -4.62 -35.05 -3.19
N SER A 381 -4.30 -36.21 -3.75
CA SER A 381 -5.28 -37.19 -4.23
C SER A 381 -5.13 -38.51 -3.49
N ASP A 382 -6.19 -38.96 -2.84
CA ASP A 382 -6.27 -40.26 -2.20
C ASP A 382 -7.37 -41.13 -2.84
N ALA A 383 -7.25 -42.44 -2.62
CA ALA A 383 -8.20 -43.41 -3.13
C ALA A 383 -8.39 -44.54 -2.12
N SER A 384 -9.64 -44.89 -1.84
CA SER A 384 -10.00 -45.96 -0.94
C SER A 384 -11.12 -46.83 -1.53
N VAL A 385 -11.30 -48.01 -0.94
CA VAL A 385 -12.40 -48.92 -1.29
C VAL A 385 -13.29 -49.04 -0.07
N ALA A 386 -14.57 -48.72 -0.22
CA ALA A 386 -15.56 -48.82 0.83
C ALA A 386 -15.67 -50.27 1.32
N SER A 387 -15.81 -50.45 2.63
CA SER A 387 -15.98 -51.77 3.22
C SER A 387 -17.44 -52.25 3.12
N TRP A 388 -17.65 -53.58 3.17
CA TRP A 388 -19.00 -54.15 3.30
C TRP A 388 -19.71 -53.74 4.60
N LYS A 389 -18.94 -53.30 5.61
CA LYS A 389 -19.48 -52.74 6.85
C LYS A 389 -20.16 -51.39 6.60
N GLU A 390 -19.56 -50.51 5.79
CA GLU A 390 -20.19 -49.24 5.38
C GLU A 390 -21.47 -49.46 4.57
N VAL A 391 -21.54 -50.55 3.78
CA VAL A 391 -22.78 -50.96 3.09
C VAL A 391 -23.88 -51.29 4.10
N ALA A 392 -23.55 -52.05 5.16
CA ALA A 392 -24.51 -52.40 6.21
C ALA A 392 -25.01 -51.16 6.98
N GLU A 393 -24.11 -50.21 7.28
CA GLU A 393 -24.49 -48.92 7.89
C GLU A 393 -25.42 -48.10 6.99
N LEU A 394 -25.17 -48.05 5.68
CA LEU A 394 -26.06 -47.39 4.72
C LEU A 394 -27.44 -48.06 4.62
N LEU A 395 -27.53 -49.38 4.78
CA LEU A 395 -28.79 -50.12 4.80
C LEU A 395 -29.60 -49.83 6.08
N LYS A 396 -28.93 -49.75 7.24
CA LYS A 396 -29.55 -49.32 8.50
C LYS A 396 -30.14 -47.91 8.40
N LYS A 397 -29.39 -46.98 7.79
CA LYS A 397 -29.82 -45.58 7.63
C LYS A 397 -31.04 -45.42 6.71
N ASN A 398 -31.26 -46.33 5.77
CA ASN A 398 -32.40 -46.31 4.84
C ASN A 398 -33.53 -47.28 5.25
N SER A 399 -33.68 -47.56 6.55
CA SER A 399 -34.78 -48.34 7.12
C SER A 399 -34.87 -49.80 6.63
N LYS A 400 -33.75 -50.45 6.27
CA LYS A 400 -33.68 -51.89 5.97
C LYS A 400 -32.80 -52.65 6.97
N PRO A 401 -33.19 -52.74 8.26
CA PRO A 401 -32.38 -53.36 9.31
C PRO A 401 -32.18 -54.87 9.11
N GLU A 402 -33.13 -55.56 8.48
CA GLU A 402 -33.08 -57.01 8.24
C GLU A 402 -31.97 -57.38 7.25
N LEU A 403 -31.90 -56.68 6.11
CA LEU A 403 -30.83 -56.86 5.13
C LEU A 403 -29.46 -56.45 5.69
N ALA A 404 -29.41 -55.40 6.51
CA ALA A 404 -28.16 -54.99 7.16
C ALA A 404 -27.64 -56.08 8.11
N LYS A 405 -28.53 -56.74 8.86
CA LYS A 405 -28.17 -57.84 9.76
C LYS A 405 -27.66 -59.05 8.98
N GLU A 406 -28.29 -59.41 7.87
CA GLU A 406 -27.82 -60.51 7.01
C GLU A 406 -26.42 -60.23 6.43
N VAL A 407 -26.15 -58.99 6.00
CA VAL A 407 -24.82 -58.58 5.55
C VAL A 407 -23.80 -58.61 6.70
N GLU A 408 -24.16 -58.16 7.90
CA GLU A 408 -23.28 -58.19 9.08
C GLU A 408 -22.96 -59.62 9.54
N ASP A 409 -23.93 -60.52 9.50
CA ASP A 409 -23.75 -61.92 9.86
C ASP A 409 -22.82 -62.63 8.86
N LEU A 410 -22.94 -62.32 7.56
CA LEU A 410 -22.02 -62.79 6.53
C LEU A 410 -20.60 -62.20 6.71
N ILE A 411 -20.48 -60.92 7.08
CA ILE A 411 -19.17 -60.32 7.39
C ILE A 411 -18.51 -61.06 8.55
N LYS A 412 -19.25 -61.34 9.64
CA LYS A 412 -18.75 -62.06 10.81
C LYS A 412 -18.31 -63.48 10.45
N GLN A 413 -19.12 -64.20 9.67
CA GLN A 413 -18.84 -65.58 9.25
C GLN A 413 -17.58 -65.70 8.39
N TYR A 414 -17.30 -64.73 7.52
CA TYR A 414 -16.18 -64.77 6.59
C TYR A 414 -15.01 -63.84 6.98
N THR A 415 -14.93 -63.41 8.25
CA THR A 415 -13.84 -62.55 8.77
C THR A 415 -12.45 -63.10 8.45
N ALA A 416 -12.25 -64.42 8.53
CA ALA A 416 -10.98 -65.10 8.27
C ALA A 416 -10.66 -65.31 6.77
N THR A 417 -11.64 -65.17 5.86
CA THR A 417 -11.44 -65.32 4.40
C THR A 417 -12.15 -64.22 3.60
N PRO A 418 -11.65 -62.98 3.64
CA PRO A 418 -12.33 -61.82 3.04
C PRO A 418 -12.53 -61.92 1.52
N TYR A 419 -11.67 -62.64 0.82
CA TYR A 419 -11.73 -62.82 -0.63
C TYR A 419 -12.93 -63.67 -1.10
N ARG A 420 -13.49 -64.53 -0.23
CA ARG A 420 -14.68 -65.35 -0.54
C ARG A 420 -15.99 -64.61 -0.29
N LEU A 421 -15.99 -63.65 0.62
CA LEU A 421 -17.18 -62.88 1.02
C LEU A 421 -17.88 -62.22 -0.19
N ASN A 422 -17.11 -61.63 -1.11
CA ASN A 422 -17.68 -60.95 -2.28
C ASN A 422 -18.39 -61.94 -3.23
N GLY A 423 -17.87 -63.16 -3.37
CA GLY A 423 -18.51 -64.22 -4.17
C GLY A 423 -19.82 -64.72 -3.55
N VAL A 424 -19.84 -64.89 -2.22
CA VAL A 424 -21.02 -65.34 -1.48
C VAL A 424 -22.12 -64.27 -1.51
N LEU A 425 -21.76 -62.99 -1.30
CA LEU A 425 -22.71 -61.89 -1.40
C LEU A 425 -23.34 -61.81 -2.80
N LYS A 426 -22.54 -62.00 -3.88
CA LYS A 426 -23.05 -62.02 -5.27
C LYS A 426 -24.04 -63.14 -5.57
N SER A 427 -23.94 -64.28 -4.89
CA SER A 427 -24.87 -65.41 -5.08
C SER A 427 -26.24 -65.23 -4.42
N LYS A 428 -26.41 -64.21 -3.57
CA LYS A 428 -27.65 -63.99 -2.83
C LYS A 428 -28.69 -63.22 -3.67
N PRO A 429 -30.00 -63.49 -3.49
CA PRO A 429 -31.06 -62.84 -4.27
C PRO A 429 -31.13 -61.33 -4.02
N PHE A 430 -30.83 -60.86 -2.80
CA PHE A 430 -30.83 -59.43 -2.47
C PHE A 430 -29.68 -58.63 -3.11
N TYR A 431 -28.66 -59.30 -3.66
CA TYR A 431 -27.50 -58.62 -4.25
C TYR A 431 -27.86 -57.76 -5.45
N LYS A 432 -28.82 -58.19 -6.29
CA LYS A 432 -29.23 -57.41 -7.47
C LYS A 432 -29.79 -56.05 -7.08
N GLU A 433 -30.60 -56.01 -6.02
CA GLU A 433 -31.14 -54.77 -5.48
C GLU A 433 -30.04 -53.92 -4.83
N LEU A 434 -29.15 -54.57 -4.08
CA LEU A 434 -28.04 -53.91 -3.41
C LEU A 434 -27.07 -53.26 -4.41
N ALA A 435 -26.76 -53.95 -5.50
CA ALA A 435 -25.90 -53.50 -6.59
C ALA A 435 -26.51 -52.39 -7.45
N ALA A 436 -27.84 -52.38 -7.62
CA ALA A 436 -28.53 -51.33 -8.36
C ALA A 436 -28.71 -50.04 -7.54
N THR A 437 -29.00 -50.16 -6.25
CA THR A 437 -29.49 -49.02 -5.44
C THR A 437 -28.47 -48.48 -4.44
N TYR A 438 -27.63 -49.33 -3.84
CA TYR A 438 -26.78 -48.96 -2.71
C TYR A 438 -25.29 -48.90 -3.06
N LEU A 439 -24.78 -49.83 -3.88
CA LEU A 439 -23.37 -49.79 -4.32
C LEU A 439 -23.00 -48.52 -5.11
N PRO A 440 -23.87 -47.96 -5.97
CA PRO A 440 -23.57 -46.68 -6.63
C PRO A 440 -23.42 -45.51 -5.65
N LYS A 441 -24.13 -45.52 -4.51
CA LYS A 441 -24.04 -44.46 -3.49
C LYS A 441 -22.69 -44.44 -2.77
N LEU A 442 -21.94 -45.55 -2.81
CA LEU A 442 -20.58 -45.65 -2.28
C LEU A 442 -19.51 -45.23 -3.29
N ARG A 443 -19.87 -45.07 -4.57
CA ARG A 443 -18.98 -44.54 -5.61
C ARG A 443 -18.99 -43.02 -5.56
N LYS A 444 -18.42 -42.50 -4.48
CA LYS A 444 -18.37 -41.08 -4.19
C LYS A 444 -16.93 -40.57 -4.28
N VAL A 445 -16.78 -39.37 -4.80
CA VAL A 445 -15.56 -38.58 -4.63
C VAL A 445 -15.86 -37.49 -3.63
N GLN A 446 -15.15 -37.51 -2.51
CA GLN A 446 -15.16 -36.45 -1.52
C GLN A 446 -13.97 -35.53 -1.79
N TYR A 447 -14.12 -34.23 -1.54
CA TYR A 447 -13.00 -33.31 -1.56
C TYR A 447 -13.06 -32.39 -0.35
N THR A 448 -11.91 -31.87 0.06
CA THR A 448 -11.77 -30.81 1.06
C THR A 448 -10.79 -29.79 0.49
N TYR A 449 -11.05 -28.49 0.68
CA TYR A 449 -10.17 -27.45 0.16
C TYR A 449 -9.93 -26.39 1.21
N GLY A 450 -8.67 -26.02 1.42
CA GLY A 450 -8.27 -24.92 2.29
C GLY A 450 -8.12 -23.64 1.49
N TYR A 451 -8.72 -22.55 1.95
CA TYR A 451 -8.54 -21.23 1.36
C TYR A 451 -8.29 -20.18 2.45
N SER A 452 -7.43 -19.22 2.19
CA SER A 452 -7.16 -18.10 3.10
C SER A 452 -8.00 -16.90 2.67
N ILE A 453 -8.71 -16.27 3.62
CA ILE A 453 -9.40 -14.98 3.39
C ILE A 453 -8.70 -13.89 4.23
N PHE A 454 -8.42 -12.73 3.64
CA PHE A 454 -8.09 -11.50 4.34
C PHE A 454 -9.38 -10.91 4.92
N ARG A 455 -9.62 -11.15 6.21
CA ARG A 455 -10.62 -10.40 6.98
C ARG A 455 -10.02 -10.01 8.31
N SER A 456 -10.30 -8.79 8.76
CA SER A 456 -10.05 -8.41 10.15
C SER A 456 -10.95 -9.24 11.07
N LEU A 457 -10.44 -9.64 12.23
CA LEU A 457 -11.29 -10.18 13.28
C LEU A 457 -12.41 -9.18 13.61
N THR A 458 -13.60 -9.70 13.92
CA THR A 458 -14.64 -8.84 14.49
C THR A 458 -14.25 -8.42 15.89
N ASP A 459 -14.75 -7.28 16.36
CA ASP A 459 -14.42 -6.78 17.71
C ASP A 459 -14.78 -7.81 18.81
N ASP A 460 -15.78 -8.66 18.57
CA ASP A 460 -16.14 -9.76 19.47
C ASP A 460 -15.13 -10.91 19.43
N GLU A 461 -14.67 -11.33 18.24
CA GLU A 461 -13.63 -12.36 18.09
C GLU A 461 -12.29 -11.90 18.71
N ILE A 462 -11.94 -10.61 18.57
CA ILE A 462 -10.75 -10.01 19.22
C ILE A 462 -10.87 -10.11 20.74
N ARG A 463 -12.04 -9.77 21.31
CA ARG A 463 -12.28 -9.85 22.75
C ARG A 463 -12.21 -11.28 23.28
N GLU A 464 -12.68 -12.26 22.52
CA GLU A 464 -12.52 -13.68 22.88
C GLU A 464 -11.07 -14.14 22.85
N LEU A 465 -10.31 -13.72 21.84
CA LEU A 465 -8.89 -14.06 21.71
C LEU A 465 -8.08 -13.45 22.86
N TYR A 466 -8.36 -12.18 23.20
CA TYR A 466 -7.77 -11.49 24.35
C TYR A 466 -8.06 -12.20 25.68
N ARG A 467 -9.27 -12.74 25.87
CA ARG A 467 -9.60 -13.54 27.07
C ARG A 467 -8.83 -14.86 27.14
N LYS A 468 -8.50 -15.46 26.00
CA LYS A 468 -7.77 -16.74 25.94
C LYS A 468 -6.27 -16.55 26.10
N ASN A 469 -5.68 -15.67 25.30
CA ASN A 469 -4.25 -15.40 25.33
C ASN A 469 -3.94 -13.98 24.80
N PRO A 470 -3.77 -12.99 25.69
CA PRO A 470 -3.47 -11.61 25.30
C PRO A 470 -2.20 -11.44 24.45
N LYS A 471 -1.19 -12.31 24.66
CA LYS A 471 0.10 -12.21 23.97
C LYS A 471 0.06 -12.58 22.49
N GLU A 472 -1.02 -13.24 22.05
CA GLU A 472 -1.21 -13.58 20.63
C GLU A 472 -1.81 -12.42 19.82
N LEU A 473 -2.27 -11.35 20.48
CA LEU A 473 -2.81 -10.19 19.78
C LEU A 473 -1.72 -9.41 19.07
N THR A 474 -2.02 -9.05 17.84
CA THR A 474 -1.25 -8.15 17.00
C THR A 474 -1.51 -6.69 17.37
N ARG A 475 -0.62 -5.77 16.97
CA ARG A 475 -0.82 -4.32 17.18
C ARG A 475 -2.15 -3.81 16.64
N PHE A 476 -2.61 -4.33 15.51
CA PHE A 476 -3.91 -3.97 14.94
C PHE A 476 -5.08 -4.38 15.84
N GLU A 477 -5.03 -5.59 16.39
CA GLU A 477 -6.08 -6.08 17.28
C GLU A 477 -6.07 -5.28 18.60
N TYR A 478 -4.89 -4.93 19.12
CA TYR A 478 -4.76 -3.98 20.22
C TYR A 478 -5.29 -2.58 19.89
N TYR A 479 -5.00 -2.04 18.70
CA TYR A 479 -5.57 -0.78 18.23
C TYR A 479 -7.11 -0.81 18.22
N ARG A 480 -7.71 -1.90 17.73
CA ARG A 480 -9.16 -2.11 17.78
C ARG A 480 -9.69 -2.19 19.21
N MET A 481 -8.97 -2.86 20.11
CA MET A 481 -9.32 -2.91 21.54
C MET A 481 -9.28 -1.53 22.20
N ILE A 482 -8.24 -0.72 21.93
CA ILE A 482 -8.08 0.64 22.46
C ILE A 482 -9.19 1.57 21.95
N THR A 483 -9.52 1.50 20.66
CA THR A 483 -10.57 2.33 20.03
C THR A 483 -11.99 1.93 20.41
N THR A 484 -12.24 0.65 20.68
CA THR A 484 -13.57 0.15 21.09
C THR A 484 -13.75 0.04 22.61
N ALA A 485 -12.75 0.44 23.39
CA ALA A 485 -12.80 0.48 24.85
C ALA A 485 -13.93 1.40 25.33
N LYS A 486 -14.72 0.93 26.30
CA LYS A 486 -15.89 1.66 26.79
C LYS A 486 -15.54 2.65 27.89
N THR A 487 -14.50 2.36 28.66
CA THR A 487 -14.06 3.18 29.79
C THR A 487 -12.63 3.67 29.59
N PRO A 488 -12.27 4.86 30.12
CA PRO A 488 -10.91 5.37 30.07
C PRO A 488 -9.89 4.43 30.75
N ASP A 489 -10.28 3.75 31.82
CA ASP A 489 -9.41 2.82 32.54
C ASP A 489 -9.14 1.52 31.76
N GLU A 490 -10.13 1.01 31.03
CA GLU A 490 -9.93 -0.10 30.10
C GLU A 490 -8.97 0.30 28.97
N ARG A 491 -9.15 1.50 28.41
CA ARG A 491 -8.28 2.04 27.36
C ARG A 491 -6.84 2.15 27.84
N GLU A 492 -6.62 2.70 29.02
CA GLU A 492 -5.29 2.82 29.64
C GLU A 492 -4.64 1.45 29.88
N LYS A 493 -5.41 0.48 30.36
CA LYS A 493 -4.95 -0.90 30.54
C LYS A 493 -4.49 -1.52 29.21
N TYR A 494 -5.30 -1.43 28.16
CA TYR A 494 -4.94 -1.96 26.85
C TYR A 494 -3.70 -1.27 26.26
N CYS A 495 -3.55 0.05 26.46
CA CYS A 495 -2.35 0.75 26.01
C CYS A 495 -1.08 0.26 26.74
N ARG A 496 -1.13 0.06 28.06
CA ARG A 496 0.03 -0.46 28.82
C ARG A 496 0.41 -1.87 28.39
N GLU A 497 -0.56 -2.78 28.30
CA GLU A 497 -0.30 -4.16 27.88
C GLU A 497 0.22 -4.23 26.44
N ALA A 498 -0.28 -3.36 25.55
CA ALA A 498 0.21 -3.28 24.18
C ALA A 498 1.68 -2.80 24.12
N LEU A 499 2.06 -1.85 24.98
CA LEU A 499 3.44 -1.34 25.05
C LEU A 499 4.41 -2.33 25.71
N GLU A 500 3.96 -3.18 26.64
CA GLU A 500 4.77 -4.28 27.19
C GLU A 500 5.11 -5.33 26.13
N LEU A 501 4.22 -5.54 25.15
CA LEU A 501 4.42 -6.48 24.04
C LEU A 501 5.13 -5.83 22.85
N TYR A 502 4.93 -4.54 22.64
CA TYR A 502 5.40 -3.80 21.48
C TYR A 502 5.99 -2.44 21.88
N ASP A 503 7.29 -2.42 22.17
CA ASP A 503 8.03 -1.21 22.59
C ASP A 503 7.90 -0.03 21.60
N ASN A 504 7.73 -0.32 20.30
CA ASN A 504 7.58 0.66 19.23
C ASN A 504 6.14 0.79 18.75
N PHE A 505 5.16 0.88 19.65
CA PHE A 505 3.76 1.09 19.27
C PHE A 505 3.32 2.54 19.51
N THR A 506 3.57 3.40 18.53
CA THR A 506 3.39 4.86 18.64
C THR A 506 1.97 5.27 19.00
N TYR A 507 0.95 4.61 18.42
CA TYR A 507 -0.45 4.91 18.72
C TYR A 507 -0.80 4.64 20.19
N ALA A 508 -0.41 3.48 20.74
CA ALA A 508 -0.66 3.15 22.15
C ALA A 508 0.08 4.09 23.11
N ALA A 509 1.32 4.47 22.77
CA ALA A 509 2.10 5.43 23.54
C ALA A 509 1.45 6.83 23.55
N ASN A 510 0.98 7.31 22.40
CA ASN A 510 0.29 8.59 22.31
C ASN A 510 -1.02 8.59 23.10
N GLU A 511 -1.88 7.58 22.92
CA GLU A 511 -3.15 7.49 23.64
C GLU A 511 -2.95 7.38 25.16
N LEU A 512 -1.91 6.66 25.60
CA LEU A 512 -1.54 6.60 27.03
C LEU A 512 -1.05 7.96 27.55
N ALA A 513 -0.23 8.68 26.78
CA ALA A 513 0.23 10.01 27.14
C ALA A 513 -0.94 11.00 27.23
N VAL A 514 -1.87 10.98 26.26
CA VAL A 514 -3.09 11.79 26.29
C VAL A 514 -3.92 11.50 27.52
N ALA A 515 -4.17 10.22 27.83
CA ALA A 515 -4.93 9.82 29.01
C ALA A 515 -4.27 10.26 30.33
N THR A 516 -2.93 10.22 30.41
CA THR A 516 -2.18 10.62 31.61
C THR A 516 -2.21 12.15 31.78
N ILE A 517 -1.97 12.91 30.72
CA ILE A 517 -2.03 14.38 30.74
C ILE A 517 -3.43 14.86 31.14
N GLN A 518 -4.49 14.22 30.64
CA GLN A 518 -5.88 14.55 31.00
C GLN A 518 -6.25 14.20 32.45
N LYS A 519 -5.51 13.30 33.12
CA LYS A 519 -5.70 13.01 34.54
C LYS A 519 -5.00 14.04 35.45
N ASP A 520 -3.94 14.66 34.96
CA ASP A 520 -3.15 15.64 35.69
C ASP A 520 -3.67 17.09 35.56
N THR A 521 -4.56 17.37 34.59
CA THR A 521 -5.31 18.63 34.42
C THR A 521 -6.71 18.53 34.97
#